data_AF-H0EKQ1-F1
#
_entry.id   AF-H0EKQ1-F1
#
_cell.length_a   1.000
_cell.length_b   1.000
_cell.length_c   1.000
_cell.angle_alpha   90.00
_cell.angle_beta   90.00
_cell.angle_gamma   90.00
#
_symmetry.space_group_name_H-M   'P 1'
#
loop_
_entity.id
_entity.type
_entity.pdbx_description
1 polymer ?
#
loop_
_entity_poly.entity_id
_entity_poly.type
_entity_poly.pdbx_seq_one_letter_code
_entity_poly.pdbx_strand_id
1 'polypeptide(L)'
;MHPSSTYSLNQIPDPGDQWLPKILEDKSKHDLADVLAKPDLLAALAHSTSTAHPSVAAAQEPLQAALDENVALASHLNELEARLSHLRSSTQAQLLSTHALERQWKQKQSEMDRALAPFAPISLYQMLNQSVQEQENVCRALEESFLEGDGGTASDKEVVEWVRRYREAKKLYYSRQERKQRWDEGRVGGWR
;
A
#
# COMPACT_ATOMS: atom_id res chain seq x y z
N MET A 1 30.55 -9.36 6.09
CA MET A 1 31.89 -9.92 6.34
C MET A 1 31.72 -11.05 7.34
N HIS A 2 31.42 -12.26 6.86
CA HIS A 2 31.49 -13.46 7.69
C HIS A 2 32.93 -13.96 7.63
N PRO A 3 33.57 -14.31 8.77
CA PRO A 3 34.85 -14.97 8.72
C PRO A 3 34.62 -16.33 8.07
N SER A 4 35.24 -16.56 6.93
CA SER A 4 35.46 -17.92 6.43
C SER A 4 36.22 -18.64 7.54
N SER A 5 35.53 -19.44 8.33
CA SER A 5 36.17 -20.41 9.23
C SER A 5 36.93 -21.36 8.32
N THR A 6 38.21 -21.05 8.11
CA THR A 6 39.20 -22.03 7.71
C THR A 6 39.17 -23.09 8.80
N TYR A 7 38.42 -24.17 8.56
CA TYR A 7 38.52 -25.37 9.35
C TYR A 7 39.95 -25.85 9.21
N SER A 8 40.81 -25.43 10.13
CA SER A 8 42.07 -26.11 10.37
C SER A 8 41.68 -27.55 10.65
N LEU A 9 41.93 -28.42 9.67
CA LEU A 9 42.08 -29.85 9.92
C LEU A 9 43.21 -29.96 10.95
N ASN A 10 42.86 -29.83 12.23
CA ASN A 10 43.67 -30.36 13.31
C ASN A 10 44.03 -31.75 12.85
N GLN A 11 45.33 -32.00 12.67
CA GLN A 11 45.85 -33.29 12.24
C GLN A 11 45.30 -34.32 13.21
N ILE A 12 44.21 -35.00 12.80
CA ILE A 12 43.66 -36.13 13.51
C ILE A 12 44.82 -37.12 13.55
N PRO A 13 45.38 -37.41 14.74
CA PRO A 13 46.56 -38.25 14.81
C PRO A 13 46.21 -39.60 14.21
N ASP A 14 46.94 -39.99 13.17
CA ASP A 14 46.83 -41.34 12.65
C ASP A 14 47.17 -42.29 13.82
N PRO A 15 46.29 -43.25 14.17
CA PRO A 15 46.61 -44.28 15.16
C PRO A 15 47.95 -44.98 14.88
N GLY A 16 48.42 -44.97 13.63
CA GLY A 16 49.70 -45.52 13.21
C GLY A 16 49.69 -47.04 13.14
N ASP A 17 50.72 -47.60 12.50
CA ASP A 17 50.79 -49.03 12.14
C ASP A 17 50.79 -50.00 13.34
N GLN A 18 51.00 -49.50 14.57
CA GLN A 18 51.07 -50.31 15.78
C GLN A 18 49.78 -50.32 16.60
N TRP A 19 48.74 -49.60 16.18
CA TRP A 19 47.51 -49.55 16.94
C TRP A 19 46.67 -50.82 16.75
N LEU A 20 46.35 -51.47 17.86
CA LEU A 20 45.41 -52.58 17.94
C LEU A 20 44.50 -52.38 19.16
N PRO A 21 43.20 -52.64 19.06
CA PRO A 21 42.33 -52.73 20.23
C PRO A 21 42.88 -53.77 21.23
N LYS A 22 43.01 -53.39 22.51
CA LYS A 22 43.51 -54.27 23.59
C LYS A 22 42.81 -55.64 23.66
N ILE A 23 41.55 -55.70 23.25
CA ILE A 23 40.75 -56.93 23.24
C ILE A 23 41.22 -57.97 22.21
N LEU A 24 42.05 -57.55 21.25
CA LEU A 24 42.62 -58.37 20.20
C LEU A 24 44.07 -58.79 20.50
N GLU A 25 44.75 -58.18 21.48
CA GLU A 25 46.16 -58.49 21.82
C GLU A 25 46.31 -59.94 22.33
N ASP A 26 45.36 -60.44 23.10
CA ASP A 26 45.40 -61.78 23.72
C ASP A 26 44.72 -62.90 22.89
N LYS A 27 44.36 -62.62 21.63
CA LYS A 27 43.60 -63.57 20.79
C LYS A 27 44.50 -64.54 20.02
N SER A 28 43.99 -65.75 19.78
CA SER A 28 44.73 -66.75 19.02
C SER A 28 44.84 -66.35 17.55
N LYS A 29 45.86 -66.87 16.84
CA LYS A 29 46.05 -66.62 15.40
C LYS A 29 44.83 -67.03 14.57
N HIS A 30 44.11 -68.07 15.00
CA HIS A 30 42.89 -68.53 14.35
C HIS A 30 41.75 -67.51 14.53
N ASP A 31 41.53 -67.02 15.76
CA ASP A 31 40.50 -66.01 16.05
C ASP A 31 40.78 -64.68 15.33
N LEU A 32 42.05 -64.27 15.23
CA LEU A 32 42.43 -63.06 14.48
C LEU A 32 42.14 -63.21 12.98
N ALA A 33 42.36 -64.39 12.40
CA ALA A 33 42.05 -64.65 10.99
C ALA A 33 40.53 -64.63 10.74
N ASP A 34 39.75 -65.19 11.68
CA ASP A 34 38.29 -65.19 11.62
C ASP A 34 37.68 -63.78 11.77
N VAL A 35 38.30 -62.92 12.60
CA VAL A 35 37.95 -61.51 12.73
C VAL A 35 38.34 -60.74 11.45
N LEU A 36 39.53 -60.99 10.90
CA LEU A 36 40.00 -60.34 9.67
C LEU A 36 39.11 -60.69 8.46
N ALA A 37 38.55 -61.90 8.44
CA ALA A 37 37.64 -62.36 7.40
C ALA A 37 36.24 -61.69 7.47
N LYS A 38 35.92 -60.96 8.54
CA LYS A 38 34.61 -60.34 8.78
C LYS A 38 34.71 -58.82 8.83
N PRO A 39 34.54 -58.11 7.69
CA PRO A 39 34.72 -56.66 7.61
C PRO A 39 33.73 -55.89 8.49
N ASP A 40 32.49 -56.37 8.66
CA ASP A 40 31.50 -55.72 9.52
C ASP A 40 31.92 -55.74 11.00
N LEU A 41 32.60 -56.81 11.42
CA LEU A 41 33.10 -56.97 12.78
C LEU A 41 34.32 -56.06 13.02
N LEU A 42 35.19 -55.92 12.02
CA LEU A 42 36.30 -54.94 12.04
C LEU A 42 35.77 -53.50 12.14
N ALA A 43 34.74 -53.15 11.36
CA ALA A 43 34.11 -51.84 11.43
C ALA A 43 33.48 -51.60 12.81
N ALA A 44 32.79 -52.59 13.37
CA ALA A 44 32.23 -52.50 14.71
C ALA A 44 33.32 -52.32 15.79
N LEU A 45 34.47 -53.00 15.68
CA LEU A 45 35.59 -52.84 16.61
C LEU A 45 36.29 -51.49 16.47
N ALA A 46 36.41 -50.95 15.25
CA ALA A 46 37.03 -49.66 15.00
C ALA A 46 36.18 -48.47 15.51
N HIS A 47 34.84 -48.63 15.55
CA HIS A 47 33.91 -47.57 15.93
C HIS A 47 33.22 -47.77 17.29
N SER A 48 33.42 -48.92 17.96
CA SER A 48 32.86 -49.18 19.28
C SER A 48 33.51 -48.31 20.35
N THR A 49 32.71 -47.79 21.29
CA THR A 49 33.16 -46.86 22.35
C THR A 49 34.23 -47.43 23.26
N SER A 50 34.34 -48.76 23.37
CA SER A 50 35.35 -49.44 24.20
C SER A 50 36.65 -49.74 23.47
N THR A 51 36.66 -49.73 22.14
CA THR A 51 37.79 -50.21 21.33
C THR A 51 38.24 -49.21 20.26
N ALA A 52 37.49 -48.13 20.03
CA ALA A 52 37.84 -47.09 19.08
C ALA A 52 39.05 -46.27 19.54
N HIS A 53 39.90 -45.91 18.59
CA HIS A 53 40.99 -44.97 18.84
C HIS A 53 40.44 -43.55 19.06
N PRO A 54 41.05 -42.72 19.93
CA PRO A 54 40.64 -41.33 20.15
C PRO A 54 40.58 -40.46 18.88
N SER A 55 41.30 -40.83 17.82
CA SER A 55 41.25 -40.16 16.52
C SER A 55 39.87 -40.20 15.86
N VAL A 56 39.10 -41.28 16.07
CA VAL A 56 37.74 -41.42 15.53
C VAL A 56 36.81 -40.42 16.20
N ALA A 57 36.89 -40.30 17.53
CA ALA A 57 36.12 -39.30 18.28
C ALA A 57 36.54 -37.87 17.90
N ALA A 58 37.85 -37.62 17.74
CA ALA A 58 38.37 -36.32 17.32
C ALA A 58 37.94 -35.93 15.89
N ALA A 59 37.74 -36.91 15.01
CA ALA A 59 37.22 -36.68 13.66
C ALA A 59 35.70 -36.44 13.64
N GLN A 60 34.96 -37.10 14.54
CA GLN A 60 33.50 -37.01 14.60
C GLN A 60 33.00 -35.75 15.32
N GLU A 61 33.75 -35.23 16.30
CA GLU A 61 33.38 -34.03 17.06
C GLU A 61 33.12 -32.79 16.18
N PRO A 62 34.01 -32.38 15.24
CA PRO A 62 33.74 -31.23 14.39
C PRO A 62 32.59 -31.48 13.40
N LEU A 63 32.36 -32.73 12.99
CA LEU A 63 31.24 -33.09 12.12
C LEU A 63 29.90 -33.01 12.87
N GLN A 64 29.87 -33.47 14.13
CA GLN A 64 28.69 -33.34 15.00
C GLN A 64 28.41 -31.87 15.31
N ALA A 65 29.43 -31.08 15.65
CA ALA A 65 29.29 -29.65 15.89
C ALA A 65 28.74 -28.91 14.65
N ALA A 66 29.25 -29.22 13.46
CA ALA A 66 28.74 -28.65 12.21
C ALA A 66 27.31 -29.09 11.88
N LEU A 67 26.93 -30.34 12.22
CA LEU A 67 25.57 -30.84 12.05
C LEU A 67 24.60 -30.11 12.99
N ASP A 68 24.96 -29.95 14.26
CA ASP A 68 24.17 -29.24 15.26
C ASP A 68 23.98 -27.76 14.89
N GLU A 69 25.05 -27.11 14.39
CA GLU A 69 24.97 -25.75 13.86
C GLU A 69 24.02 -25.67 12.66
N ASN A 70 24.09 -26.62 11.74
CA ASN A 70 23.19 -26.65 10.57
C ASN A 70 21.73 -26.81 10.99
N VAL A 71 21.44 -27.69 11.95
CA VAL A 71 20.09 -27.88 12.50
C VAL A 71 19.59 -26.60 13.15
N ALA A 72 20.42 -25.91 13.93
CA ALA A 72 20.08 -24.64 14.57
C ALA A 72 19.81 -23.53 13.55
N LEU A 73 20.59 -23.47 12.46
CA LEU A 73 20.36 -22.53 11.37
C LEU A 73 19.06 -22.85 10.63
N ALA A 74 18.77 -24.12 10.36
CA ALA A 74 17.54 -24.54 9.70
C ALA A 74 16.30 -24.21 10.55
N SER A 75 16.35 -24.43 11.87
CA SER A 75 15.25 -24.05 12.75
C SER A 75 15.04 -22.53 12.78
N HIS A 76 16.12 -21.75 12.83
CA HIS A 76 16.04 -20.30 12.81
C HIS A 76 15.48 -19.77 11.47
N LEU A 77 15.86 -20.37 10.34
CA LEU A 77 15.29 -20.03 9.03
C LEU A 77 13.79 -20.30 8.96
N ASN A 78 13.32 -21.42 9.51
CA ASN A 78 11.88 -21.73 9.58
C ASN A 78 11.10 -20.70 10.40
N GLU A 79 11.67 -20.25 11.53
CA GLU A 79 11.05 -19.19 12.35
C GLU A 79 10.97 -17.85 11.60
N LEU A 80 12.04 -17.47 10.89
CA LEU A 80 12.07 -16.25 10.09
C LEU A 80 11.09 -16.32 8.93
N GLU A 81 10.97 -17.47 8.26
CA GLU A 81 9.99 -17.68 7.20
C GLU A 81 8.56 -17.51 7.72
N ALA A 82 8.24 -18.12 8.85
CA ALA A 82 6.93 -17.98 9.49
C ALA A 82 6.64 -16.50 9.82
N ARG A 83 7.60 -15.78 10.41
CA ARG A 83 7.45 -14.34 10.70
C ARG A 83 7.27 -13.50 9.43
N LEU A 84 8.04 -13.77 8.38
CA LEU A 84 7.92 -13.06 7.10
C LEU A 84 6.58 -13.32 6.42
N SER A 85 6.09 -14.55 6.46
CA SER A 85 4.78 -14.90 5.91
C SER A 85 3.65 -14.13 6.62
N HIS A 86 3.71 -14.06 7.95
CA HIS A 86 2.75 -13.31 8.76
C HIS A 86 2.82 -11.82 8.46
N LEU A 87 4.04 -11.24 8.42
CA LEU A 87 4.22 -9.84 8.11
C LEU A 87 3.69 -9.48 6.71
N ARG A 88 3.96 -10.31 5.70
CA ARG A 88 3.43 -10.13 4.34
C ARG A 88 1.90 -10.15 4.31
N SER A 89 1.27 -11.08 5.03
CA SER A 89 -0.20 -11.15 5.09
C SER A 89 -0.81 -9.91 5.76
N SER A 90 -0.19 -9.42 6.84
CA SER A 90 -0.63 -8.23 7.57
C SER A 90 -0.47 -6.96 6.73
N THR A 91 0.68 -6.78 6.09
CA THR A 91 0.92 -5.61 5.22
C THR A 91 0.03 -5.62 3.99
N GLN A 92 -0.25 -6.78 3.40
CA GLN A 92 -1.20 -6.91 2.30
C GLN A 92 -2.61 -6.49 2.73
N ALA A 93 -3.08 -6.95 3.89
CA ALA A 93 -4.38 -6.54 4.43
C ALA A 93 -4.44 -5.02 4.69
N GLN A 94 -3.39 -4.45 5.27
CA GLN A 94 -3.30 -3.01 5.49
C GLN A 94 -3.34 -2.24 4.16
N LEU A 95 -2.57 -2.64 3.15
CA LEU A 95 -2.54 -2.00 1.84
C LEU A 95 -3.89 -2.05 1.11
N LEU A 96 -4.61 -3.17 1.22
CA LEU A 96 -5.96 -3.26 0.67
C LEU A 96 -6.92 -2.31 1.39
N SER A 97 -6.80 -2.19 2.72
CA SER A 97 -7.62 -1.26 3.51
C SER A 97 -7.32 0.20 3.19
N THR A 98 -6.05 0.57 2.97
CA THR A 98 -5.68 1.94 2.60
C THR A 98 -6.22 2.29 1.23
N HIS A 99 -6.11 1.41 0.24
CA HIS A 99 -6.70 1.64 -1.08
C HIS A 99 -8.23 1.76 -1.05
N ALA A 100 -8.90 1.00 -0.18
CA ALA A 100 -10.33 1.16 0.03
C ALA A 100 -10.67 2.56 0.59
N LEU A 101 -9.90 3.02 1.58
CA LEU A 101 -10.08 4.35 2.17
C LEU A 101 -9.79 5.48 1.18
N GLU A 102 -8.75 5.34 0.35
CA GLU A 102 -8.42 6.29 -0.72
C GLU A 102 -9.57 6.44 -1.72
N ARG A 103 -10.19 5.33 -2.13
CA ARG A 103 -11.36 5.35 -3.03
C ARG A 103 -12.54 6.06 -2.39
N GLN A 104 -12.83 5.76 -1.12
CA GLN A 104 -13.90 6.41 -0.37
C GLN A 104 -13.64 7.92 -0.21
N TRP A 105 -12.41 8.32 0.05
CA TRP A 105 -12.05 9.73 0.17
C TRP A 105 -12.20 10.47 -1.15
N LYS A 106 -11.71 9.90 -2.27
CA LYS A 106 -11.90 10.48 -3.61
C LYS A 106 -13.37 10.62 -3.97
N GLN A 107 -14.20 9.64 -3.60
CA GLN A 107 -15.64 9.72 -3.79
C GLN A 107 -16.23 10.89 -2.98
N LYS A 108 -15.95 10.98 -1.68
CA LYS A 108 -16.42 12.08 -0.83
C LYS A 108 -15.97 13.45 -1.32
N GLN A 109 -14.72 13.57 -1.78
CA GLN A 109 -14.22 14.81 -2.36
C GLN A 109 -15.03 15.18 -3.61
N SER A 110 -15.28 14.22 -4.51
CA SER A 110 -16.09 14.49 -5.72
C SER A 110 -17.54 14.88 -5.40
N GLU A 111 -18.11 14.30 -4.35
CA GLU A 111 -19.46 14.65 -3.86
C GLU A 111 -19.48 16.07 -3.28
N MET A 112 -18.47 16.42 -2.48
CA MET A 112 -18.27 17.77 -1.95
C MET A 112 -18.09 18.79 -3.08
N ASP A 113 -17.20 18.52 -4.04
CA ASP A 113 -16.94 19.40 -5.17
C ASP A 113 -18.21 19.60 -6.01
N ARG A 114 -19.00 18.54 -6.23
CA ARG A 114 -20.29 18.63 -6.92
C ARG A 114 -21.32 19.46 -6.14
N ALA A 115 -21.38 19.30 -4.82
CA ALA A 115 -22.28 20.06 -3.95
C ALA A 115 -21.89 21.54 -3.89
N LEU A 116 -20.59 21.85 -3.92
CA LEU A 116 -20.06 23.21 -3.88
C LEU A 116 -20.02 23.89 -5.26
N ALA A 117 -20.01 23.13 -6.36
CA ALA A 117 -19.90 23.67 -7.71
C ALA A 117 -20.89 24.82 -8.03
N PRO A 118 -22.18 24.78 -7.64
CA PRO A 118 -23.11 25.89 -7.89
C PRO A 118 -22.76 27.17 -7.11
N PHE A 119 -22.09 27.04 -5.98
CA PHE A 119 -21.69 28.14 -5.11
C PHE A 119 -20.27 28.64 -5.39
N ALA A 120 -19.58 28.05 -6.36
CA ALA A 120 -18.28 28.53 -6.80
C ALA A 120 -18.42 29.95 -7.40
N PRO A 121 -17.42 30.85 -7.21
CA PRO A 121 -17.49 32.23 -7.69
C PRO A 121 -17.81 32.33 -9.20
N ILE A 122 -17.25 31.42 -10.00
CA ILE A 122 -17.48 31.37 -11.45
C ILE A 122 -18.94 31.02 -11.77
N SER A 123 -19.50 30.01 -11.09
CA SER A 123 -20.90 29.59 -11.26
C SER A 123 -21.87 30.69 -10.83
N LEU A 124 -21.64 31.32 -9.68
CA LEU A 124 -22.44 32.44 -9.20
C LEU A 124 -22.39 33.62 -10.18
N TYR A 125 -21.22 33.93 -10.73
CA TYR A 125 -21.05 34.96 -11.74
C TYR A 125 -21.79 34.63 -13.06
N GLN A 126 -21.72 33.37 -13.51
CA GLN A 126 -22.46 32.90 -14.68
C GLN A 126 -23.98 33.01 -14.46
N MET A 127 -24.49 32.59 -13.30
CA MET A 127 -25.90 32.75 -12.93
C MET A 127 -26.31 34.22 -12.87
N LEU A 128 -25.45 35.11 -12.35
CA LEU A 128 -25.71 36.55 -12.36
C LEU A 128 -25.81 37.09 -13.78
N ASN A 129 -24.86 36.75 -14.66
CA ASN A 129 -24.89 37.14 -16.07
C ASN A 129 -26.15 36.64 -16.78
N GLN A 130 -26.50 35.37 -16.58
CA GLN A 130 -27.72 34.80 -17.13
C GLN A 130 -28.96 35.56 -16.63
N SER A 131 -29.05 35.84 -15.33
CA SER A 131 -30.19 36.57 -14.76
C SER A 131 -30.29 38.02 -15.27
N VAL A 132 -29.17 38.65 -15.64
CA VAL A 132 -29.18 39.98 -16.29
C VAL A 132 -29.74 39.86 -17.70
N GLN A 133 -29.28 38.88 -18.48
CA GLN A 133 -29.74 38.64 -19.84
C GLN A 133 -31.23 38.26 -19.89
N GLU A 134 -31.67 37.37 -19.00
CA GLU A 134 -33.08 36.99 -18.89
C GLU A 134 -33.95 38.22 -18.56
N GLN A 135 -33.49 39.09 -17.65
CA GLN A 135 -34.22 40.30 -17.30
C GLN A 135 -34.27 41.32 -18.44
N GLU A 136 -33.21 41.41 -19.24
CA GLU A 136 -33.19 42.20 -20.47
C GLU A 136 -34.25 41.68 -21.46
N ASN A 137 -34.29 40.36 -21.68
CA ASN A 137 -35.26 39.72 -22.56
C ASN A 137 -36.69 39.94 -22.08
N VAL A 138 -36.94 39.92 -20.75
CA VAL A 138 -38.25 40.27 -20.18
C VAL A 138 -38.64 41.72 -20.49
N CYS A 139 -37.69 42.67 -20.38
CA CYS A 139 -37.98 44.06 -20.72
C CYS A 139 -38.30 44.20 -22.21
N ARG A 140 -37.55 43.53 -23.08
CA ARG A 140 -37.78 43.53 -24.52
C ARG A 140 -39.13 42.90 -24.88
N ALA A 141 -39.47 41.77 -24.29
CA ALA A 141 -40.77 41.14 -24.49
C ALA A 141 -41.93 42.02 -24.01
N LEU A 142 -41.77 42.76 -22.91
CA LEU A 142 -42.77 43.73 -22.46
C LEU A 142 -42.93 44.90 -23.45
N GLU A 143 -41.83 45.38 -24.03
CA GLU A 143 -41.84 46.42 -25.08
C GLU A 143 -42.54 45.90 -26.35
N GLU A 144 -42.14 44.71 -26.84
CA GLU A 144 -42.72 44.06 -28.01
C GLU A 144 -44.22 43.79 -27.80
N SER A 145 -44.62 43.23 -26.66
CA SER A 145 -46.03 42.96 -26.35
C SER A 145 -46.92 44.21 -26.29
N PHE A 146 -46.34 45.37 -25.99
CA PHE A 146 -47.05 46.64 -26.00
C PHE A 146 -47.21 47.19 -27.41
N LEU A 147 -46.19 47.02 -28.26
CA LEU A 147 -46.20 47.46 -29.66
C LEU A 147 -47.04 46.54 -30.56
N GLU A 148 -47.09 45.24 -30.26
CA GLU A 148 -47.84 44.21 -30.99
C GLU A 148 -49.29 44.04 -30.49
N GLY A 149 -49.78 44.91 -29.61
CA GLY A 149 -51.15 44.86 -29.09
C GLY A 149 -52.23 44.85 -30.18
N ASP A 150 -53.42 44.35 -29.84
CA ASP A 150 -54.52 43.92 -30.73
C ASP A 150 -55.13 45.02 -31.64
N GLY A 151 -54.33 45.58 -32.55
CA GLY A 151 -54.74 46.46 -33.65
C GLY A 151 -55.47 47.76 -33.26
N GLY A 152 -55.64 48.04 -31.97
CA GLY A 152 -56.44 49.13 -31.42
C GLY A 152 -55.68 49.98 -30.40
N THR A 153 -56.21 51.17 -30.10
CA THR A 153 -55.65 52.06 -29.07
C THR A 153 -55.82 51.41 -27.69
N ALA A 154 -54.71 51.11 -27.01
CA ALA A 154 -54.73 50.60 -25.64
C ALA A 154 -55.50 51.57 -24.72
N SER A 155 -56.29 51.03 -23.80
CA SER A 155 -57.00 51.84 -22.82
C SER A 155 -56.03 52.48 -21.81
N ASP A 156 -56.38 53.64 -21.25
CA ASP A 156 -55.57 54.33 -20.25
C ASP A 156 -55.17 53.43 -19.07
N LYS A 157 -56.05 52.48 -18.69
CA LYS A 157 -55.77 51.52 -17.61
C LYS A 157 -54.68 50.53 -17.99
N GLU A 158 -54.71 49.98 -19.21
CA GLU A 158 -53.70 49.05 -19.72
C GLU A 158 -52.35 49.72 -19.88
N VAL A 159 -52.34 50.98 -20.34
CA VAL A 159 -51.12 51.79 -20.43
C VAL A 159 -50.51 52.00 -19.05
N VAL A 160 -51.31 52.42 -18.05
CA VAL A 160 -50.82 52.63 -16.68
C VAL A 160 -50.29 51.34 -16.05
N GLU A 161 -50.96 50.21 -16.26
CA GLU A 161 -50.52 48.92 -15.76
C GLU A 161 -49.24 48.43 -16.44
N TRP A 162 -49.13 48.61 -17.76
CA TRP A 162 -47.90 48.31 -18.50
C TRP A 162 -46.74 49.17 -18.01
N VAL A 163 -46.93 50.49 -17.87
CA VAL A 163 -45.89 51.41 -17.36
C VAL A 163 -45.41 50.97 -15.99
N ARG A 164 -46.33 50.55 -15.10
CA ARG A 164 -45.96 50.03 -13.78
C ARG A 164 -45.08 48.79 -13.89
N ARG A 165 -45.52 47.77 -14.64
CA ARG A 165 -44.79 46.50 -14.82
C ARG A 165 -43.43 46.70 -15.48
N TYR A 166 -43.37 47.54 -16.50
CA TYR A 166 -42.14 47.85 -17.22
C TYR A 166 -41.13 48.61 -16.34
N ARG A 167 -41.57 49.58 -15.54
CA ARG A 167 -40.72 50.27 -14.57
C ARG A 167 -40.16 49.32 -13.51
N GLU A 168 -40.98 48.40 -13.00
CA GLU A 168 -40.55 47.37 -12.05
C GLU A 168 -39.50 46.44 -12.69
N ALA A 169 -39.72 46.01 -13.93
CA ALA A 169 -38.79 45.18 -14.69
C ALA A 169 -37.45 45.89 -14.98
N LYS A 170 -37.48 47.16 -15.41
CA LYS A 170 -36.26 47.96 -15.63
C LYS A 170 -35.51 48.25 -14.34
N LYS A 171 -36.21 48.52 -13.24
CA LYS A 171 -35.58 48.69 -11.91
C LYS A 171 -34.80 47.44 -11.51
N LEU A 172 -35.37 46.26 -11.71
CA LEU A 172 -34.69 45.00 -11.43
C LEU A 172 -33.51 44.76 -12.37
N TYR A 173 -33.65 45.07 -13.66
CA TYR A 173 -32.58 44.99 -14.66
C TYR A 173 -31.35 45.82 -14.24
N TYR A 174 -31.54 47.13 -14.00
CA TYR A 174 -30.44 48.01 -13.62
C TYR A 174 -29.81 47.61 -12.29
N SER A 175 -30.61 47.14 -11.32
CA SER A 175 -30.09 46.63 -10.06
C SER A 175 -29.17 45.40 -10.23
N ARG A 176 -29.51 44.48 -11.14
CA ARG A 176 -28.67 43.32 -11.46
C ARG A 176 -27.42 43.73 -12.24
N GLN A 177 -27.55 44.66 -13.19
CA GLN A 177 -26.44 45.21 -13.96
C GLN A 177 -25.41 45.90 -13.06
N GLU A 178 -25.87 46.68 -12.07
CA GLU A 178 -24.99 47.34 -11.10
C GLU A 178 -24.27 46.33 -10.19
N ARG A 179 -24.96 45.26 -9.75
CA ARG A 179 -24.32 44.16 -9.01
C ARG A 179 -23.25 43.46 -9.85
N LYS A 180 -23.52 43.23 -11.13
CA LYS A 180 -22.54 42.66 -12.07
C LYS A 180 -21.33 43.57 -12.23
N GLN A 181 -21.54 44.86 -12.47
CA GLN A 181 -20.46 45.82 -12.62
C GLN A 181 -19.58 45.89 -11.36
N ARG A 182 -20.20 45.91 -10.17
CA ARG A 182 -19.46 45.82 -8.91
C ARG A 182 -18.68 44.52 -8.78
N TRP A 183 -19.22 43.41 -9.30
CA TRP A 183 -18.53 42.14 -9.33
C TRP A 183 -17.31 42.16 -10.26
N ASP A 184 -17.46 42.71 -11.47
CA ASP A 184 -16.38 42.87 -12.44
C ASP A 184 -15.23 43.74 -11.89
N GLU A 185 -15.56 44.72 -11.05
CA GLU A 185 -14.60 45.59 -10.36
C GLU A 185 -14.03 44.99 -9.05
N GLY A 186 -14.44 43.77 -8.67
CA GLY A 186 -14.00 43.11 -7.44
C GLY A 186 -14.58 43.70 -6.15
N ARG A 187 -15.64 44.51 -6.24
CA ARG A 187 -16.38 45.12 -5.11
C ARG A 187 -17.54 44.23 -4.65
N VAL A 188 -17.28 42.94 -4.49
CA VAL A 188 -18.29 41.95 -4.03
C VAL A 188 -18.21 41.81 -2.51
N GLY A 189 -19.31 42.09 -1.81
CA GLY A 189 -19.36 42.09 -0.34
C GLY A 189 -18.96 43.44 0.22
N GLY A 190 -19.96 44.28 0.50
CA GLY A 190 -19.75 45.59 1.12
C GLY A 190 -19.34 45.43 2.59
N TRP A 191 -18.05 45.21 2.84
CA TRP A 191 -17.38 45.52 4.10
C TRP A 191 -15.94 45.98 3.75
N ARG A 192 -15.80 47.29 3.57
CA ARG A 192 -14.57 48.04 3.82
C ARG A 192 -14.88 49.04 4.91
#